data_AF-A0A321M053-F1
#
_entry.id   AF-A0A321M053-F1
#
_cell.length_a   1.000
_cell.length_b   1.000
_cell.length_c   1.000
_cell.angle_alpha   90.00
_cell.angle_beta   90.00
_cell.angle_gamma   90.00
#
_symmetry.space_group_name_H-M   'P 1'
#
loop_
_entity.id
_entity.type
_entity.pdbx_description
1 polymer ?
#
loop_
_entity_poly.entity_id
_entity_poly.type
_entity_poly.pdbx_seq_one_letter_code
_entity_poly.pdbx_strand_id
1 'polypeptide(L)'
;MGKPDPATFHKLYGAKKPRAVYYKKDFLDYLFMILLTIVVVGACYGRGHVITKIGLVLCAFMITMFAIRHGIEIKVPLILRKPQQILHTLAYKIQNLRPIYFVALGLLLLENILVTLTPNLPHHVALMRKIDIDLFYIELISITVFRTVILADHLCKRELVREVLMQTPWRRVVKEQTNITLEIMHAYCTGLLTHIITIAPWYLVIVYSRFSVIFLPVTILMSIVIHLKWSKVFNTWFYRDHWLGHNSEFEFIFLHGPHHDAIPSGMIAVAENGFLEGFMRFTIGAPIAFYSPFIAFLLYTIEVAADMRGHQYIPGLFPRLPKKVMETFQHSTHHYGPLEPYSIAHRKSMSAEGDDSFERWLPDEVRNSIELDEELTGFKWDNPTYRRTLTLWDKYQA
;
A
#
# COMPACT_ATOMS: atom_id res chain seq x y z
N MET A 1 -1.92 -18.91 17.71
CA MET A 1 -3.13 -18.08 17.82
C MET A 1 -4.34 -19.01 17.85
N GLY A 2 -5.47 -18.60 18.43
CA GLY A 2 -6.72 -19.36 18.27
C GLY A 2 -7.14 -19.41 16.78
N LYS A 3 -8.01 -20.34 16.40
CA LYS A 3 -8.54 -20.41 15.03
C LYS A 3 -9.14 -19.05 14.63
N PRO A 4 -8.85 -18.51 13.44
CA PRO A 4 -9.42 -17.25 12.99
C PRO A 4 -10.94 -17.39 12.86
N ASP A 5 -11.66 -16.46 13.49
CA ASP A 5 -13.11 -16.45 13.54
C ASP A 5 -13.68 -15.45 12.51
N PRO A 6 -14.47 -15.90 11.51
CA PRO A 6 -15.12 -15.01 10.56
C PRO A 6 -15.96 -13.91 11.21
N ALA A 7 -16.60 -14.15 12.37
CA ALA A 7 -17.39 -13.12 13.05
C ALA A 7 -16.52 -11.95 13.53
N THR A 8 -15.24 -12.19 13.79
CA THR A 8 -14.26 -11.15 14.12
C THR A 8 -13.69 -10.50 12.86
N PHE A 9 -13.21 -11.30 11.90
CA PHE A 9 -12.52 -10.79 10.71
C PHE A 9 -13.45 -10.14 9.67
N HIS A 10 -14.70 -10.57 9.59
CA HIS A 10 -15.70 -10.06 8.64
C HIS A 10 -16.77 -9.20 9.33
N LYS A 11 -16.50 -8.72 10.55
CA LYS A 11 -17.38 -7.79 11.24
C LYS A 11 -17.56 -6.52 10.40
N LEU A 12 -18.80 -6.12 10.15
CA LEU A 12 -19.11 -4.89 9.43
C LEU A 12 -20.35 -4.23 10.04
N TYR A 13 -20.19 -3.00 10.52
CA TYR A 13 -21.29 -2.09 10.85
C TYR A 13 -21.94 -1.60 9.56
N GLY A 14 -23.15 -2.10 9.30
CA GLY A 14 -23.95 -1.75 8.12
C GLY A 14 -23.90 -2.82 7.03
N ALA A 15 -24.39 -2.46 5.84
CA ALA A 15 -24.53 -3.40 4.73
C ALA A 15 -23.19 -3.68 4.04
N LYS A 16 -22.91 -4.97 3.81
CA LYS A 16 -21.81 -5.44 2.95
C LYS A 16 -22.07 -4.99 1.51
N LYS A 17 -21.13 -4.25 0.93
CA LYS A 17 -21.20 -3.75 -0.44
C LYS A 17 -19.86 -4.00 -1.13
N PRO A 18 -19.67 -5.19 -1.69
CA PRO A 18 -18.43 -5.55 -2.36
C PRO A 18 -18.12 -4.61 -3.53
N ARG A 19 -16.87 -4.16 -3.65
CA ARG A 19 -16.42 -3.25 -4.71
C ARG A 19 -15.00 -3.59 -5.18
N ALA A 20 -14.81 -3.48 -6.49
CA ALA A 20 -13.51 -3.59 -7.17
C ALA A 20 -13.23 -2.41 -8.10
N VAL A 21 -14.23 -1.55 -8.38
CA VAL A 21 -14.10 -0.45 -9.34
C VAL A 21 -14.93 0.75 -8.89
N TYR A 22 -14.56 1.92 -9.41
CA TYR A 22 -15.41 3.11 -9.37
C TYR A 22 -16.51 3.06 -10.42
N TYR A 23 -17.54 3.86 -10.19
CA TYR A 23 -18.63 4.13 -11.12
C TYR A 23 -18.77 5.64 -11.31
N LYS A 24 -19.34 6.09 -12.44
CA LYS A 24 -19.63 7.52 -12.72
C LYS A 24 -20.30 8.28 -11.56
N LYS A 25 -21.19 7.60 -10.82
CA LYS A 25 -21.92 8.16 -9.67
C LYS A 25 -21.05 8.46 -8.44
N ASP A 26 -19.83 7.93 -8.42
CA ASP A 26 -18.88 8.13 -7.32
C ASP A 26 -18.03 9.39 -7.53
N PHE A 27 -18.23 10.15 -8.64
CA PHE A 27 -17.41 11.31 -8.99
C PHE A 27 -17.30 12.34 -7.86
N LEU A 28 -18.43 12.71 -7.23
CA LEU A 28 -18.38 13.68 -6.13
C LEU A 28 -17.66 13.11 -4.90
N ASP A 29 -17.84 11.83 -4.57
CA ASP A 29 -17.12 11.20 -3.47
C ASP A 29 -15.61 11.13 -3.74
N TYR A 30 -15.22 10.80 -4.98
CA TYR A 30 -13.82 10.82 -5.42
C TYR A 30 -13.23 12.24 -5.33
N LEU A 31 -13.99 13.27 -5.73
CA LEU A 31 -13.57 14.67 -5.59
C LEU A 31 -13.34 15.03 -4.12
N PHE A 32 -14.23 14.63 -3.21
CA PHE A 32 -14.03 14.83 -1.77
C PHE A 32 -12.79 14.11 -1.24
N MET A 33 -12.57 12.85 -1.64
CA MET A 33 -11.34 12.13 -1.31
C MET A 33 -10.10 12.89 -1.81
N ILE A 34 -10.09 13.38 -3.05
CA ILE A 34 -8.96 14.16 -3.58
C ILE A 34 -8.77 15.47 -2.80
N LEU A 35 -9.83 16.17 -2.41
CA LEU A 35 -9.72 17.37 -1.56
C LEU A 35 -9.10 17.05 -0.20
N LEU A 36 -9.48 15.93 0.43
CA LEU A 36 -8.86 15.46 1.67
C LEU A 36 -7.39 15.10 1.46
N THR A 37 -7.04 14.45 0.34
CA THR A 37 -5.66 14.17 -0.04
C THR A 37 -4.85 15.46 -0.17
N ILE A 38 -5.39 16.49 -0.83
CA ILE A 38 -4.77 17.82 -0.92
C ILE A 38 -4.52 18.44 0.46
N VAL A 39 -5.51 18.33 1.37
CA VAL A 39 -5.37 18.82 2.75
C VAL A 39 -4.26 18.07 3.47
N VAL A 40 -4.17 16.73 3.35
CA VAL A 40 -3.12 15.91 3.96
C VAL A 40 -1.75 16.35 3.46
N VAL A 41 -1.54 16.46 2.15
CA VAL A 41 -0.23 16.89 1.59
C VAL A 41 0.12 18.29 2.06
N GLY A 42 -0.82 19.24 1.98
CA GLY A 42 -0.60 20.62 2.37
C GLY A 42 -0.32 20.80 3.86
N ALA A 43 -0.96 20.01 4.72
CA ALA A 43 -0.76 20.03 6.16
C ALA A 43 0.54 19.33 6.59
N CYS A 44 0.92 18.23 5.93
CA CYS A 44 2.11 17.48 6.31
C CYS A 44 3.39 18.16 5.85
N TYR A 45 3.45 18.57 4.57
CA TYR A 45 4.67 19.12 3.97
C TYR A 45 4.72 20.64 3.97
N GLY A 46 3.57 21.32 4.09
CA GLY A 46 3.46 22.78 4.03
C GLY A 46 3.23 23.31 2.61
N ARG A 47 2.52 24.44 2.51
CA ARG A 47 2.03 25.01 1.22
C ARG A 47 3.15 25.37 0.23
N GLY A 48 4.30 25.81 0.73
CA GLY A 48 5.43 26.21 -0.11
C GLY A 48 6.29 25.04 -0.61
N HIS A 49 6.10 23.85 -0.04
CA HIS A 49 6.97 22.69 -0.26
C HIS A 49 6.81 22.10 -1.65
N VAL A 50 7.91 21.60 -2.25
CA VAL A 50 7.90 21.04 -3.60
C VAL A 50 7.01 19.81 -3.71
N ILE A 51 7.05 18.93 -2.70
CA ILE A 51 6.17 17.74 -2.62
C ILE A 51 4.69 18.14 -2.64
N THR A 52 4.32 19.26 -1.98
CA THR A 52 2.95 19.77 -2.03
C THR A 52 2.52 20.15 -3.43
N LYS A 53 3.37 20.88 -4.15
CA LYS A 53 3.08 21.28 -5.54
C LYS A 53 2.93 20.06 -6.45
N ILE A 54 3.80 19.07 -6.32
CA ILE A 54 3.71 17.81 -7.06
C ILE A 54 2.39 17.08 -6.72
N GLY A 55 2.07 16.96 -5.43
CA GLY A 55 0.83 16.33 -4.96
C GLY A 55 -0.43 17.01 -5.51
N LEU A 56 -0.46 18.34 -5.57
CA LEU A 56 -1.57 19.11 -6.17
C LEU A 56 -1.74 18.82 -7.66
N VAL A 57 -0.64 18.79 -8.43
CA VAL A 57 -0.67 18.46 -9.86
C VAL A 57 -1.18 17.03 -10.08
N LEU A 58 -0.70 16.07 -9.28
CA LEU A 58 -1.17 14.69 -9.35
C LEU A 58 -2.65 14.57 -8.99
N CYS A 59 -3.12 15.30 -7.97
CA CYS A 59 -4.54 15.36 -7.61
C CYS A 59 -5.42 15.88 -8.75
N ALA A 60 -5.01 16.96 -9.43
CA ALA A 60 -5.72 17.50 -10.59
C ALA A 60 -5.76 16.49 -11.76
N PHE A 61 -4.64 15.79 -11.98
CA PHE A 61 -4.57 14.73 -12.97
C PHE A 61 -5.50 13.55 -12.62
N MET A 62 -5.57 13.13 -11.36
CA MET A 62 -6.51 12.08 -10.90
C MET A 62 -7.98 12.44 -11.15
N ILE A 63 -8.39 13.68 -10.85
CA ILE A 63 -9.77 14.14 -11.12
C ILE A 63 -10.07 14.07 -12.62
N THR A 64 -9.12 14.49 -13.45
CA THR A 64 -9.24 14.45 -14.92
C THR A 64 -9.35 13.02 -15.42
N MET A 65 -8.49 12.12 -14.92
CA MET A 65 -8.53 10.70 -15.26
C MET A 65 -9.84 10.02 -14.87
N PHE A 66 -10.39 10.35 -13.69
CA PHE A 66 -11.69 9.84 -13.28
C PHE A 66 -12.78 10.24 -14.28
N ALA A 67 -12.83 11.52 -14.66
CA ALA A 67 -13.82 12.03 -15.61
C ALA A 67 -13.70 11.36 -16.99
N ILE A 68 -12.47 11.13 -17.47
CA ILE A 68 -12.21 10.46 -18.75
C ILE A 68 -12.63 8.99 -18.70
N ARG A 69 -12.29 8.27 -17.63
CA ARG A 69 -12.46 6.82 -17.53
C ARG A 69 -13.86 6.39 -17.14
N HIS A 70 -14.44 7.07 -16.16
CA HIS A 70 -15.72 6.68 -15.56
C HIS A 70 -16.87 7.56 -16.04
N GLY A 71 -16.59 8.80 -16.43
CA GLY A 71 -17.59 9.83 -16.65
C GLY A 71 -18.04 10.50 -15.35
N ILE A 72 -18.95 11.46 -15.48
CA ILE A 72 -19.42 12.28 -14.37
C ILE A 72 -20.91 12.05 -14.16
N GLU A 73 -21.30 11.66 -12.96
CA GLU A 73 -22.70 11.69 -12.51
C GLU A 73 -22.77 12.30 -11.11
N ILE A 74 -23.52 13.39 -11.00
CA ILE A 74 -23.69 14.12 -9.75
C ILE A 74 -24.71 13.39 -8.89
N LYS A 75 -24.24 12.79 -7.79
CA LYS A 75 -25.07 12.24 -6.71
C LYS A 75 -24.66 12.82 -5.38
N VAL A 76 -25.62 12.85 -4.46
CA VAL A 76 -25.34 13.22 -3.07
C VAL A 76 -24.18 12.34 -2.55
N PRO A 77 -23.06 12.92 -2.10
CA PRO A 77 -21.91 12.20 -1.59
C PRO A 77 -22.30 11.22 -0.48
N LEU A 78 -21.62 10.08 -0.43
CA LEU A 78 -21.73 9.07 0.61
C LEU A 78 -21.52 9.66 2.01
N ILE A 79 -20.57 10.59 2.16
CA ILE A 79 -20.29 11.25 3.45
C ILE A 79 -21.52 12.00 4.00
N LEU A 80 -22.38 12.53 3.12
CA LEU A 80 -23.61 13.22 3.51
C LEU A 80 -24.78 12.25 3.66
N ARG A 81 -24.85 11.19 2.82
CA ARG A 81 -25.91 10.17 2.90
C ARG A 81 -25.76 9.26 4.11
N LYS A 82 -24.53 9.00 4.55
CA LYS A 82 -24.17 8.04 5.60
C LYS A 82 -23.00 8.54 6.46
N PRO A 83 -23.15 9.68 7.15
CA PRO A 83 -22.08 10.27 7.95
C PRO A 83 -21.52 9.33 9.03
N GLN A 84 -22.33 8.41 9.54
CA GLN A 84 -21.91 7.39 10.51
C GLN A 84 -20.80 6.46 9.98
N GLN A 85 -20.62 6.33 8.66
CA GLN A 85 -19.55 5.51 8.08
C GLN A 85 -18.16 6.04 8.42
N ILE A 86 -18.00 7.35 8.64
CA ILE A 86 -16.73 7.93 9.12
C ILE A 86 -16.38 7.36 10.49
N LEU A 87 -17.35 7.33 11.41
CA LEU A 87 -17.18 6.78 12.75
C LEU A 87 -16.92 5.28 12.71
N HIS A 88 -17.60 4.54 11.82
CA HIS A 88 -17.35 3.12 11.63
C HIS A 88 -15.92 2.84 11.15
N THR A 89 -15.43 3.60 10.16
CA THR A 89 -14.04 3.51 9.69
C THR A 89 -13.05 3.77 10.81
N LEU A 90 -13.25 4.83 11.59
CA LEU A 90 -12.39 5.10 12.76
C LEU A 90 -12.43 3.93 13.76
N ALA A 91 -13.63 3.43 14.07
CA ALA A 91 -13.79 2.30 14.98
C ALA A 91 -13.09 1.03 14.46
N TYR A 92 -13.14 0.75 13.16
CA TYR A 92 -12.42 -0.38 12.58
C TYR A 92 -10.92 -0.22 12.69
N LYS A 93 -10.36 0.95 12.36
CA LYS A 93 -8.92 1.18 12.47
C LYS A 93 -8.44 1.01 13.92
N ILE A 94 -9.18 1.58 14.89
CA ILE A 94 -8.88 1.40 16.32
C ILE A 94 -8.99 -0.07 16.74
N GLN A 95 -10.05 -0.78 16.33
CA GLN A 95 -10.24 -2.20 16.65
C GLN A 95 -9.17 -3.10 16.02
N ASN A 96 -8.55 -2.66 14.92
CA ASN A 96 -7.47 -3.38 14.26
C ASN A 96 -6.09 -3.04 14.84
N LEU A 97 -5.95 -2.04 15.73
CA LEU A 97 -4.65 -1.72 16.34
C LEU A 97 -4.10 -2.90 17.13
N ARG A 98 -2.78 -3.12 16.99
CA ARG A 98 -2.06 -4.17 17.72
C ARG A 98 -1.25 -3.55 18.86
N PRO A 99 -1.05 -4.23 20.00
CA PRO A 99 -0.25 -3.70 21.11
C PRO A 99 1.14 -3.22 20.71
N ILE A 100 1.75 -3.88 19.71
CA ILE A 100 3.08 -3.54 19.21
C ILE A 100 3.17 -2.14 18.57
N TYR A 101 2.07 -1.61 18.04
CA TYR A 101 1.96 -0.22 17.58
C TYR A 101 2.23 0.75 18.74
N PHE A 102 1.59 0.53 19.89
CA PHE A 102 1.77 1.37 21.08
C PHE A 102 3.16 1.25 21.70
N VAL A 103 3.82 0.09 21.56
CA VAL A 103 5.21 -0.08 21.98
C VAL A 103 6.15 0.78 21.13
N ALA A 104 5.95 0.81 19.80
CA ALA A 104 6.73 1.67 18.90
C ALA A 104 6.54 3.16 19.21
N LEU A 105 5.28 3.58 19.36
CA LEU A 105 4.96 4.96 19.74
C LEU A 105 5.54 5.31 21.11
N GLY A 106 5.44 4.41 22.09
CA GLY A 106 6.01 4.57 23.42
C GLY A 106 7.54 4.71 23.40
N LEU A 107 8.23 3.96 22.53
CA LEU A 107 9.67 4.08 22.34
C LEU A 107 10.05 5.47 21.81
N LEU A 108 9.35 5.96 20.78
CA LEU A 108 9.56 7.30 20.23
C LEU A 108 9.32 8.39 21.30
N LEU A 109 8.22 8.30 22.04
CA LEU A 109 7.89 9.26 23.10
C LEU A 109 8.92 9.22 24.23
N LEU A 110 9.35 8.03 24.64
CA LEU A 110 10.37 7.85 25.67
C LEU A 110 11.69 8.51 25.26
N GLU A 111 12.14 8.31 24.01
CA GLU A 111 13.35 8.98 23.51
C GLU A 111 13.23 10.50 23.60
N ASN A 112 12.10 11.08 23.16
CA ASN A 112 11.85 12.52 23.21
C ASN A 112 11.84 13.07 24.65
N ILE A 113 11.27 12.32 25.60
CA ILE A 113 11.30 12.66 27.03
C ILE A 113 12.72 12.63 27.55
N LEU A 114 13.48 11.56 27.28
CA LEU A 114 14.85 11.41 27.75
C LEU A 114 15.76 12.53 27.20
N VAL A 115 15.68 12.85 25.91
CA VAL A 115 16.40 13.99 25.30
C VAL A 115 16.09 15.30 26.01
N THR A 116 14.84 15.49 26.43
CA THR A 116 14.42 16.70 27.14
C THR A 116 14.92 16.73 28.58
N LEU A 117 14.98 15.58 29.26
CA LEU A 117 15.44 15.45 30.65
C LEU A 117 16.96 15.44 30.79
N THR A 118 17.71 15.15 29.72
CA THR A 118 19.18 15.08 29.74
C THR A 118 19.83 16.11 28.81
N PRO A 119 19.51 17.41 28.88
CA PRO A 119 19.97 18.42 27.92
C PRO A 119 21.50 18.58 27.87
N ASN A 120 22.21 18.17 28.93
CA ASN A 120 23.68 18.24 29.02
C ASN A 120 24.39 17.13 28.25
N LEU A 121 23.68 16.09 27.79
CA LEU A 121 24.26 15.04 26.98
C LEU A 121 24.38 15.49 25.51
N PRO A 122 25.42 15.07 24.77
CA PRO A 122 25.60 15.43 23.37
C PRO A 122 24.63 14.68 22.45
N HIS A 123 23.33 14.98 22.54
CA HIS A 123 22.30 14.27 21.78
C HIS A 123 22.39 14.47 20.26
N HIS A 124 23.00 15.59 19.81
CA HIS A 124 23.15 15.96 18.40
C HIS A 124 21.83 15.91 17.59
N VAL A 125 20.72 16.37 18.18
CA VAL A 125 19.37 16.33 17.56
C VAL A 125 19.31 17.01 16.18
N ALA A 126 20.00 18.14 16.00
CA ALA A 126 20.04 18.83 14.71
C ALA A 126 20.72 17.99 13.61
N LEU A 127 21.78 17.26 13.96
CA LEU A 127 22.45 16.33 13.03
C LEU A 127 21.51 15.18 12.68
N MET A 128 20.86 14.56 13.67
CA MET A 128 19.93 13.46 13.42
C MET A 128 18.77 13.90 12.53
N ARG A 129 18.19 15.09 12.77
CA ARG A 129 17.12 15.63 11.91
C ARG A 129 17.61 15.81 10.46
N LYS A 130 18.83 16.33 10.26
CA LYS A 130 19.40 16.47 8.92
C LYS A 130 19.53 15.10 8.24
N ILE A 131 20.11 14.12 8.93
CA ILE A 131 20.27 12.75 8.42
C ILE A 131 18.91 12.14 8.05
N ASP A 132 17.91 12.29 8.91
CA ASP A 132 16.58 11.72 8.71
C ASP A 132 15.86 12.37 7.50
N ILE A 133 15.98 13.69 7.34
CA ILE A 133 15.50 14.40 6.13
C ILE A 133 16.23 13.91 4.88
N ASP A 134 17.56 13.74 4.93
CA ASP A 134 18.34 13.23 3.80
C ASP A 134 17.89 11.80 3.43
N LEU A 135 17.68 10.92 4.42
CA LEU A 135 17.17 9.56 4.22
C LEU A 135 15.76 9.56 3.63
N PHE A 136 14.86 10.41 4.11
CA PHE A 136 13.52 10.60 3.56
C PHE A 136 13.56 10.95 2.07
N TYR A 137 14.42 11.90 1.67
CA TYR A 137 14.56 12.26 0.26
C TYR A 137 15.24 11.17 -0.57
N ILE A 138 16.24 10.47 -0.02
CA ILE A 138 16.87 9.34 -0.69
C ILE A 138 15.83 8.25 -0.97
N GLU A 139 14.97 7.91 -0.01
CA GLU A 139 13.89 6.94 -0.20
C GLU A 139 12.94 7.39 -1.31
N LEU A 140 12.41 8.61 -1.20
CA LEU A 140 11.43 9.15 -2.14
C LEU A 140 11.97 9.18 -3.57
N ILE A 141 13.21 9.67 -3.74
CA ILE A 141 13.88 9.72 -5.04
C ILE A 141 14.17 8.30 -5.55
N SER A 142 14.71 7.40 -4.73
CA SER A 142 15.08 6.05 -5.16
C SER A 142 13.86 5.27 -5.66
N ILE A 143 12.77 5.29 -4.91
CA ILE A 143 11.52 4.62 -5.29
C ILE A 143 10.90 5.30 -6.53
N THR A 144 10.94 6.64 -6.62
CA THR A 144 10.44 7.36 -7.80
C THR A 144 11.24 7.00 -9.05
N VAL A 145 12.57 6.92 -8.96
CA VAL A 145 13.44 6.48 -10.07
C VAL A 145 13.11 5.05 -10.45
N PHE A 146 13.01 4.13 -9.49
CA PHE A 146 12.63 2.75 -9.75
C PHE A 146 11.27 2.67 -10.48
N ARG A 147 10.26 3.42 -10.02
CA ARG A 147 8.95 3.53 -10.65
C ARG A 147 9.01 4.12 -12.07
N THR A 148 9.90 5.09 -12.29
CA THR A 148 10.09 5.73 -13.60
C THR A 148 10.72 4.77 -14.61
N VAL A 149 11.62 3.89 -14.17
CA VAL A 149 12.17 2.83 -15.03
C VAL A 149 11.07 1.84 -15.46
N ILE A 150 10.17 1.47 -14.53
CA ILE A 150 8.99 0.65 -14.84
C ILE A 150 8.11 1.36 -15.88
N LEU A 151 7.82 2.65 -15.69
CA LEU A 151 7.07 3.47 -16.63
C LEU A 151 7.70 3.45 -18.03
N ALA A 152 9.00 3.68 -18.12
CA ALA A 152 9.71 3.69 -19.40
C ALA A 152 9.54 2.36 -20.14
N ASP A 153 9.74 1.23 -19.45
CA ASP A 153 9.56 -0.10 -20.07
C ASP A 153 8.10 -0.36 -20.51
N HIS A 154 7.11 0.06 -19.71
CA HIS A 154 5.69 -0.05 -20.07
C HIS A 154 5.33 0.80 -21.29
N LEU A 155 5.86 2.02 -21.38
CA LEU A 155 5.63 2.91 -22.53
C LEU A 155 6.29 2.38 -23.81
N CYS A 156 7.52 1.89 -23.71
CA CYS A 156 8.24 1.29 -24.83
C CYS A 156 7.55 0.02 -25.36
N LYS A 157 6.90 -0.75 -24.46
CA LYS A 157 6.22 -2.01 -24.78
C LYS A 157 4.70 -1.90 -24.59
N ARG A 158 4.12 -0.74 -24.87
CA ARG A 158 2.70 -0.46 -24.62
C ARG A 158 1.72 -1.40 -25.35
N GLU A 159 2.10 -1.95 -26.50
CA GLU A 159 1.27 -2.92 -27.21
C GLU A 159 1.24 -4.27 -26.49
N LEU A 160 2.36 -4.69 -25.88
CA LEU A 160 2.39 -5.86 -25.00
C LEU A 160 1.51 -5.64 -23.76
N VAL A 161 1.58 -4.47 -23.15
CA VAL A 161 0.69 -4.07 -22.04
C VAL A 161 -0.78 -4.26 -22.47
N ARG A 162 -1.17 -3.72 -23.64
CA ARG A 162 -2.52 -3.86 -24.18
C ARG A 162 -2.90 -5.33 -24.40
N GLU A 163 -2.03 -6.09 -25.09
CA GLU A 163 -2.28 -7.48 -25.45
C GLU A 163 -2.53 -8.36 -24.22
N VAL A 164 -1.70 -8.21 -23.19
CA VAL A 164 -1.86 -8.93 -21.91
C VAL A 164 -3.17 -8.52 -21.22
N LEU A 165 -3.45 -7.22 -21.09
CA LEU A 165 -4.67 -6.75 -20.41
C LEU A 165 -5.96 -7.21 -21.12
N MET A 166 -5.95 -7.28 -22.45
CA MET A 166 -7.07 -7.82 -23.26
C MET A 166 -7.33 -9.31 -23.01
N GLN A 167 -6.33 -10.05 -22.52
CA GLN A 167 -6.44 -11.43 -22.08
C GLN A 167 -6.73 -11.56 -20.59
N THR A 168 -7.24 -10.52 -19.94
CA THR A 168 -7.71 -10.57 -18.54
C THR A 168 -9.09 -9.91 -18.44
N PRO A 169 -9.73 -9.90 -17.26
CA PRO A 169 -10.97 -9.14 -17.07
C PRO A 169 -10.84 -7.62 -17.32
N TRP A 170 -9.61 -7.08 -17.39
CA TRP A 170 -9.34 -5.69 -17.79
C TRP A 170 -9.73 -5.36 -19.24
N ARG A 171 -10.00 -6.36 -20.09
CA ARG A 171 -10.60 -6.16 -21.43
C ARG A 171 -11.92 -5.37 -21.44
N ARG A 172 -12.56 -5.23 -20.27
CA ARG A 172 -13.77 -4.42 -20.10
C ARG A 172 -13.47 -2.91 -20.06
N VAL A 173 -12.27 -2.56 -19.60
CA VAL A 173 -11.78 -1.18 -19.44
C VAL A 173 -10.86 -0.81 -20.60
N VAL A 174 -9.87 -1.66 -20.88
CA VAL A 174 -8.96 -1.52 -22.00
C VAL A 174 -9.59 -2.20 -23.22
N LYS A 175 -9.84 -1.43 -24.28
CA LYS A 175 -10.30 -1.89 -25.60
C LYS A 175 -9.24 -1.54 -26.64
N GLU A 176 -9.39 -2.02 -27.87
CA GLU A 176 -8.48 -1.71 -28.99
C GLU A 176 -8.29 -0.20 -29.20
N GLN A 177 -9.36 0.58 -29.03
CA GLN A 177 -9.36 2.04 -29.22
C GLN A 177 -8.93 2.81 -27.97
N THR A 178 -8.76 2.15 -26.81
CA THR A 178 -8.33 2.82 -25.58
C THR A 178 -6.92 3.36 -25.76
N ASN A 179 -6.68 4.59 -25.31
CA ASN A 179 -5.34 5.16 -25.27
C ASN A 179 -4.53 4.50 -24.15
N ILE A 180 -3.80 3.43 -24.47
CA ILE A 180 -3.04 2.66 -23.49
C ILE A 180 -1.93 3.49 -22.83
N THR A 181 -1.37 4.47 -23.54
CA THR A 181 -0.39 5.41 -22.98
C THR A 181 -0.99 6.19 -21.81
N LEU A 182 -2.23 6.65 -21.94
CA LEU A 182 -2.91 7.38 -20.88
C LEU A 182 -3.17 6.49 -19.65
N GLU A 183 -3.54 5.23 -19.86
CA GLU A 183 -3.71 4.25 -18.77
C GLU A 183 -2.40 3.94 -18.04
N ILE A 184 -1.30 3.82 -18.78
CA ILE A 184 0.05 3.66 -18.22
C ILE A 184 0.45 4.89 -17.38
N MET A 185 0.20 6.10 -17.90
CA MET A 185 0.46 7.33 -17.14
C MET A 185 -0.44 7.44 -15.90
N HIS A 186 -1.70 6.99 -16.00
CA HIS A 186 -2.61 6.93 -14.87
C HIS A 186 -2.08 6.05 -13.74
N ALA A 187 -1.58 4.85 -14.07
CA ALA A 187 -0.95 3.96 -13.10
C ALA A 187 0.29 4.58 -12.43
N TYR A 188 1.16 5.21 -13.21
CA TYR A 188 2.32 5.91 -12.68
C TYR A 188 1.97 7.04 -11.71
N CYS A 189 1.04 7.92 -12.10
CA CYS A 189 0.62 9.04 -11.26
C CYS A 189 -0.15 8.58 -10.01
N THR A 190 -0.91 7.49 -10.11
CA THR A 190 -1.57 6.86 -8.97
C THR A 190 -0.53 6.43 -7.94
N GLY A 191 0.45 5.62 -8.32
CA GLY A 191 1.46 5.16 -7.38
C GLY A 191 2.35 6.27 -6.83
N LEU A 192 2.69 7.28 -7.64
CA LEU A 192 3.46 8.43 -7.16
C LEU A 192 2.68 9.23 -6.10
N LEU A 193 1.38 9.48 -6.33
CA LEU A 193 0.54 10.17 -5.36
C LEU A 193 0.37 9.32 -4.09
N THR A 194 0.06 8.03 -4.23
CA THR A 194 -0.04 7.12 -3.08
C THR A 194 1.25 7.11 -2.26
N HIS A 195 2.41 7.07 -2.91
CA HIS A 195 3.70 7.06 -2.23
C HIS A 195 3.94 8.34 -1.41
N ILE A 196 3.71 9.52 -2.02
CA ILE A 196 3.79 10.82 -1.33
C ILE A 196 2.89 10.85 -0.09
N ILE A 197 1.69 10.30 -0.16
CA ILE A 197 0.76 10.29 0.97
C ILE A 197 1.19 9.28 2.05
N THR A 198 1.64 8.10 1.63
CA THR A 198 2.02 6.99 2.52
C THR A 198 3.18 7.37 3.43
N ILE A 199 4.17 8.12 2.93
CA ILE A 199 5.34 8.55 3.73
C ILE A 199 5.10 9.84 4.53
N ALA A 200 3.94 10.48 4.40
CA ALA A 200 3.64 11.73 5.10
C ALA A 200 3.65 11.61 6.64
N PRO A 201 3.13 10.52 7.26
CA PRO A 201 3.26 10.32 8.71
C PRO A 201 4.71 10.21 9.17
N TRP A 202 5.58 9.59 8.37
CA TRP A 202 7.02 9.55 8.68
C TRP A 202 7.61 10.96 8.64
N TYR A 203 7.36 11.75 7.58
CA TYR A 203 7.82 13.15 7.50
C TYR A 203 7.41 13.99 8.72
N LEU A 204 6.16 13.83 9.19
CA LEU A 204 5.70 14.49 10.42
C LEU A 204 6.54 14.08 11.64
N VAL A 205 6.84 12.79 11.81
CA VAL A 205 7.71 12.31 12.89
C VAL A 205 9.09 12.94 12.82
N ILE A 206 9.70 13.02 11.62
CA ILE A 206 11.02 13.67 11.41
C ILE A 206 11.01 15.14 11.87
N VAL A 207 9.96 15.87 11.49
CA VAL A 207 9.86 17.32 11.74
C VAL A 207 9.61 17.62 13.22
N TYR A 208 8.71 16.86 13.85
CA TYR A 208 8.21 17.17 15.19
C TYR A 208 8.89 16.40 16.33
N SER A 209 9.64 15.33 16.02
CA SER A 209 10.36 14.54 17.03
C SER A 209 11.83 14.92 17.14
N ARG A 210 12.46 14.45 18.22
CA ARG A 210 13.89 14.59 18.49
C ARG A 210 14.51 13.20 18.59
N PHE A 211 15.35 12.88 17.61
CA PHE A 211 16.18 11.67 17.65
C PHE A 211 17.57 12.00 18.19
N SER A 212 18.15 11.08 18.96
CA SER A 212 19.46 11.26 19.58
C SER A 212 20.50 10.29 19.02
N VAL A 213 21.70 10.81 18.71
CA VAL A 213 22.86 9.97 18.38
C VAL A 213 23.22 9.01 19.51
N ILE A 214 23.07 9.43 20.77
CA ILE A 214 23.43 8.61 21.94
C ILE A 214 22.48 7.42 22.09
N PHE A 215 21.18 7.65 21.88
CA PHE A 215 20.18 6.60 22.02
C PHE A 215 20.02 5.74 20.76
N LEU A 216 20.62 6.16 19.64
CA LEU A 216 20.50 5.52 18.34
C LEU A 216 20.76 3.99 18.34
N PRO A 217 21.82 3.45 19.00
CA PRO A 217 22.05 2.01 18.99
C PRO A 217 20.89 1.23 19.63
N VAL A 218 20.35 1.77 20.73
CA VAL A 218 19.23 1.15 21.45
C VAL A 218 17.94 1.28 20.65
N THR A 219 17.66 2.45 20.08
CA THR A 219 16.42 2.66 19.32
C THR A 219 16.41 1.87 18.01
N ILE A 220 17.56 1.67 17.35
CA ILE A 220 17.70 0.74 16.22
C ILE A 220 17.38 -0.69 16.66
N LEU A 221 18.04 -1.20 17.71
CA LEU A 221 17.83 -2.57 18.19
C LEU A 221 16.36 -2.81 18.58
N MET A 222 15.78 -1.87 19.31
CA MET A 222 14.38 -1.95 19.72
C MET A 222 13.44 -1.88 18.52
N SER A 223 13.70 -1.02 17.52
CA SER A 223 12.88 -0.95 16.30
C SER A 223 12.90 -2.28 15.53
N ILE A 224 14.05 -2.96 15.45
CA ILE A 224 14.16 -4.30 14.84
C ILE A 224 13.31 -5.31 15.62
N VAL A 225 13.46 -5.36 16.95
CA VAL A 225 12.69 -6.29 17.81
C VAL A 225 11.19 -6.04 17.68
N ILE A 226 10.78 -4.77 17.64
CA ILE A 226 9.38 -4.38 17.49
C ILE A 226 8.86 -4.79 16.10
N HIS A 227 9.64 -4.56 15.04
CA HIS A 227 9.26 -4.95 13.69
C HIS A 227 9.14 -6.47 13.54
N LEU A 228 10.07 -7.26 14.08
CA LEU A 228 9.96 -8.73 14.06
C LEU A 228 8.68 -9.23 14.75
N LYS A 229 8.23 -8.55 15.81
CA LYS A 229 6.95 -8.84 16.47
C LYS A 229 5.76 -8.38 15.63
N TRP A 230 5.87 -7.24 14.94
CA TRP A 230 4.86 -6.75 14.01
C TRP A 230 4.66 -7.70 12.83
N SER A 231 5.73 -8.21 12.23
CA SER A 231 5.67 -9.13 11.08
C SER A 231 4.86 -10.39 11.39
N LYS A 232 4.87 -10.88 12.64
CA LYS A 232 4.06 -12.04 13.07
C LYS A 232 2.54 -11.79 13.07
N VAL A 233 2.12 -10.53 13.24
CA VAL A 233 0.70 -10.15 13.27
C VAL A 233 0.26 -9.43 11.99
N PHE A 234 1.22 -9.04 11.14
CA PHE A 234 1.01 -8.23 9.95
C PHE A 234 -0.05 -8.84 9.02
N ASN A 235 0.05 -10.14 8.70
CA ASN A 235 -0.91 -10.77 7.79
C ASN A 235 -2.36 -10.68 8.28
N THR A 236 -2.60 -10.98 9.56
CA THR A 236 -3.96 -10.90 10.13
C THR A 236 -4.48 -9.46 10.20
N TRP A 237 -3.61 -8.50 10.51
CA TRP A 237 -3.93 -7.08 10.51
C TRP A 237 -4.30 -6.60 9.10
N PHE A 238 -3.47 -6.96 8.12
CA PHE A 238 -3.61 -6.60 6.72
C PHE A 238 -4.88 -7.20 6.13
N TYR A 239 -5.12 -8.51 6.32
CA TYR A 239 -6.33 -9.19 5.87
C TYR A 239 -7.59 -8.44 6.30
N ARG A 240 -7.65 -8.06 7.58
CA ARG A 240 -8.84 -7.39 8.13
C ARG A 240 -9.06 -6.03 7.48
N ASP A 241 -7.99 -5.25 7.35
CA ASP A 241 -8.04 -3.92 6.75
C ASP A 241 -8.42 -3.99 5.27
N HIS A 242 -7.81 -4.92 4.54
CA HIS A 242 -8.02 -5.12 3.12
C HIS A 242 -9.42 -5.67 2.81
N TRP A 243 -9.92 -6.62 3.62
CA TRP A 243 -11.29 -7.10 3.52
C TRP A 243 -12.30 -5.96 3.67
N LEU A 244 -12.07 -5.04 4.61
CA LEU A 244 -12.91 -3.84 4.77
C LEU A 244 -12.82 -2.93 3.54
N GLY A 245 -11.61 -2.72 3.01
CA GLY A 245 -11.34 -1.97 1.78
C GLY A 245 -12.19 -2.42 0.60
N HIS A 246 -12.46 -3.73 0.49
CA HIS A 246 -13.28 -4.29 -0.57
C HIS A 246 -14.76 -4.49 -0.24
N ASN A 247 -15.13 -4.59 1.04
CA ASN A 247 -16.50 -4.96 1.44
C ASN A 247 -17.32 -3.82 2.06
N SER A 248 -16.69 -2.68 2.34
CA SER A 248 -17.34 -1.43 2.75
C SER A 248 -17.30 -0.41 1.61
N GLU A 249 -18.46 0.08 1.17
CA GLU A 249 -18.55 1.10 0.12
C GLU A 249 -17.75 2.37 0.46
N PHE A 250 -17.70 2.76 1.74
CA PHE A 250 -16.97 3.94 2.19
C PHE A 250 -15.46 3.71 2.18
N GLU A 251 -15.00 2.58 2.74
CA GLU A 251 -13.57 2.24 2.76
C GLU A 251 -13.05 2.10 1.33
N PHE A 252 -13.82 1.48 0.43
CA PHE A 252 -13.44 1.40 -0.98
C PHE A 252 -13.31 2.81 -1.59
N ILE A 253 -14.34 3.64 -1.51
CA ILE A 253 -14.35 4.91 -2.26
C ILE A 253 -13.34 5.93 -1.71
N PHE A 254 -13.15 5.99 -0.39
CA PHE A 254 -12.31 7.02 0.22
C PHE A 254 -10.90 6.55 0.56
N LEU A 255 -10.67 5.25 0.70
CA LEU A 255 -9.38 4.70 1.13
C LEU A 255 -8.77 3.82 0.04
N HIS A 256 -9.39 2.69 -0.28
CA HIS A 256 -8.72 1.60 -1.00
C HIS A 256 -8.81 1.67 -2.53
N GLY A 257 -9.94 2.15 -3.05
CA GLY A 257 -10.30 2.12 -4.47
C GLY A 257 -9.33 2.79 -5.44
N PRO A 258 -8.58 3.87 -5.11
CA PRO A 258 -7.63 4.46 -6.06
C PRO A 258 -6.59 3.48 -6.58
N HIS A 259 -6.16 2.55 -5.73
CA HIS A 259 -5.21 1.51 -6.10
C HIS A 259 -5.78 0.52 -7.13
N HIS A 260 -7.08 0.22 -7.03
CA HIS A 260 -7.83 -0.62 -8.00
C HIS A 260 -8.23 0.10 -9.28
N ASP A 261 -8.17 1.44 -9.29
CA ASP A 261 -8.63 2.20 -10.43
C ASP A 261 -7.62 2.15 -11.58
N ALA A 262 -6.32 2.14 -11.30
CA ALA A 262 -5.30 2.10 -12.33
C ALA A 262 -5.03 0.68 -12.87
N ILE A 263 -4.46 0.58 -14.08
CA ILE A 263 -4.09 -0.73 -14.64
C ILE A 263 -3.13 -1.47 -13.70
N PRO A 264 -3.26 -2.80 -13.59
CA PRO A 264 -2.45 -3.59 -12.69
C PRO A 264 -1.02 -3.58 -13.24
N SER A 265 -0.13 -2.84 -12.59
CA SER A 265 1.32 -2.82 -12.83
C SER A 265 2.09 -2.52 -11.54
N GLY A 266 3.40 -2.75 -11.54
CA GLY A 266 4.23 -2.44 -10.37
C GLY A 266 4.26 -0.94 -10.05
N MET A 267 3.77 -0.09 -10.96
CA MET A 267 3.73 1.35 -10.76
C MET A 267 2.70 1.80 -9.72
N ILE A 268 1.58 1.08 -9.55
CA ILE A 268 0.49 1.48 -8.64
C ILE A 268 0.74 1.09 -7.17
N ALA A 269 1.74 0.24 -6.96
CA ALA A 269 1.99 -0.47 -5.72
C ALA A 269 2.78 0.39 -4.73
N VAL A 270 2.23 0.51 -3.52
CA VAL A 270 2.80 1.20 -2.35
C VAL A 270 2.20 0.59 -1.08
N ALA A 271 2.57 -0.66 -0.79
CA ALA A 271 2.00 -1.48 0.28
C ALA A 271 0.46 -1.59 0.20
N GLU A 272 -0.06 -1.84 -1.01
CA GLU A 272 -1.50 -2.09 -1.26
C GLU A 272 -2.42 -1.00 -0.71
N ASN A 273 -2.00 0.25 -0.85
CA ASN A 273 -2.71 1.42 -0.36
C ASN A 273 -3.34 2.20 -1.51
N GLY A 274 -4.58 2.67 -1.31
CA GLY A 274 -5.02 3.90 -1.96
C GLY A 274 -4.53 5.15 -1.22
N PHE A 275 -4.89 6.36 -1.69
CA PHE A 275 -4.28 7.61 -1.24
C PHE A 275 -4.39 7.81 0.27
N LEU A 276 -5.61 8.03 0.79
CA LEU A 276 -5.83 8.27 2.22
C LEU A 276 -5.63 7.00 3.06
N GLU A 277 -5.71 5.82 2.45
CA GLU A 277 -5.43 4.54 3.12
C GLU A 277 -4.00 4.49 3.62
N GLY A 278 -3.02 4.85 2.78
CA GLY A 278 -1.61 4.87 3.18
C GLY A 278 -1.38 5.81 4.37
N PHE A 279 -1.95 7.02 4.33
CA PHE A 279 -1.86 7.94 5.47
C PHE A 279 -2.44 7.32 6.75
N MET A 280 -3.63 6.71 6.67
CA MET A 280 -4.30 6.12 7.83
C MET A 280 -3.57 4.89 8.37
N ARG A 281 -3.10 3.99 7.49
CA ARG A 281 -2.36 2.79 7.89
C ARG A 281 -1.06 3.16 8.61
N PHE A 282 -0.32 4.18 8.16
CA PHE A 282 0.95 4.56 8.79
C PHE A 282 0.80 5.59 9.94
N THR A 283 -0.37 6.22 10.08
CA THR A 283 -0.69 7.06 11.26
C THR A 283 -1.25 6.21 12.40
N ILE A 284 -2.19 5.30 12.11
CA ILE A 284 -2.95 4.51 13.11
C ILE A 284 -3.10 3.03 12.71
N GLY A 285 -1.99 2.35 12.40
CA GLY A 285 -2.02 0.93 12.07
C GLY A 285 -0.66 0.26 12.16
N ALA A 286 0.23 0.60 11.24
CA ALA A 286 1.59 0.12 11.14
C ALA A 286 2.55 1.01 11.96
N PRO A 287 3.50 0.41 12.70
CA PRO A 287 4.42 1.14 13.59
C PRO A 287 5.58 1.86 12.88
N ILE A 288 5.75 1.70 11.57
CA ILE A 288 7.00 2.01 10.86
C ILE A 288 7.39 3.48 10.95
N ALA A 289 6.42 4.39 10.93
CA ALA A 289 6.67 5.82 11.05
C ALA A 289 7.33 6.22 12.40
N PHE A 290 7.23 5.39 13.44
CA PHE A 290 7.75 5.69 14.78
C PHE A 290 9.11 5.04 15.09
N TYR A 291 9.67 4.30 14.13
CA TYR A 291 10.98 3.69 14.31
C TYR A 291 12.11 4.71 14.25
N SER A 292 13.32 4.27 14.59
CA SER A 292 14.51 5.09 14.40
C SER A 292 14.67 5.45 12.91
N PRO A 293 15.29 6.60 12.57
CA PRO A 293 15.41 7.09 11.21
C PRO A 293 15.88 6.05 10.18
N PHE A 294 16.92 5.29 10.54
CA PHE A 294 17.51 4.27 9.67
C PHE A 294 16.58 3.08 9.44
N ILE A 295 15.85 2.65 10.47
CA ILE A 295 14.95 1.50 10.36
C ILE A 295 13.68 1.89 9.61
N ALA A 296 13.13 3.09 9.85
CA ALA A 296 12.03 3.63 9.06
C ALA A 296 12.41 3.72 7.57
N PHE A 297 13.54 4.34 7.25
CA PHE A 297 14.08 4.42 5.89
C PHE A 297 14.19 3.05 5.22
N LEU A 298 14.84 2.09 5.88
CA LEU A 298 15.07 0.76 5.34
C LEU A 298 13.74 0.04 5.06
N LEU A 299 12.80 0.09 6.01
CA LEU A 299 11.54 -0.63 5.89
C LEU A 299 10.61 -0.02 4.85
N TYR A 300 10.45 1.32 4.80
CA TYR A 300 9.70 1.96 3.72
C TYR A 300 10.28 1.61 2.35
N THR A 301 11.61 1.69 2.21
CA THR A 301 12.27 1.37 0.94
C THR A 301 12.05 -0.09 0.53
N ILE A 302 12.28 -1.04 1.45
CA ILE A 302 12.15 -2.47 1.15
C ILE A 302 10.70 -2.85 0.89
N GLU A 303 9.76 -2.42 1.73
CA GLU A 303 8.36 -2.78 1.60
C GLU A 303 7.78 -2.23 0.30
N VAL A 304 8.00 -0.95 -0.02
CA VAL A 304 7.48 -0.36 -1.27
C VAL A 304 8.16 -1.00 -2.50
N ALA A 305 9.48 -1.22 -2.48
CA ALA A 305 10.16 -1.84 -3.61
C ALA A 305 9.75 -3.32 -3.81
N ALA A 306 9.58 -4.08 -2.73
CA ALA A 306 9.09 -5.46 -2.79
C ALA A 306 7.65 -5.51 -3.31
N ASP A 307 6.80 -4.59 -2.85
CA ASP A 307 5.42 -4.46 -3.29
C ASP A 307 5.33 -4.14 -4.78
N MET A 308 6.11 -3.17 -5.27
CA MET A 308 6.21 -2.85 -6.70
C MET A 308 6.66 -4.03 -7.55
N ARG A 309 7.53 -4.90 -7.02
CA ARG A 309 7.91 -6.13 -7.73
C ARG A 309 6.77 -7.13 -7.71
N GLY A 310 6.18 -7.42 -6.55
CA GLY A 310 5.09 -8.39 -6.40
C GLY A 310 3.82 -8.02 -7.19
N HIS A 311 3.64 -6.74 -7.47
CA HIS A 311 2.57 -6.20 -8.30
C HIS A 311 3.03 -5.94 -9.74
N GLN A 312 4.12 -6.54 -10.22
CA GLN A 312 4.40 -6.53 -11.66
C GLN A 312 3.62 -7.65 -12.37
N TYR A 313 2.35 -7.36 -12.64
CA TYR A 313 1.39 -8.34 -13.13
C TYR A 313 1.49 -8.64 -14.64
N ILE A 314 2.17 -7.78 -15.40
CA ILE A 314 2.30 -7.90 -16.86
C ILE A 314 3.63 -8.58 -17.16
N PRO A 315 3.63 -9.85 -17.61
CA PRO A 315 4.87 -10.56 -17.91
C PRO A 315 5.57 -9.96 -19.13
N GLY A 316 6.89 -10.17 -19.22
CA GLY A 316 7.78 -9.60 -20.23
C GLY A 316 8.26 -8.17 -19.93
N LEU A 317 7.66 -7.52 -18.93
CA LEU A 317 7.99 -6.16 -18.50
C LEU A 317 8.84 -6.11 -17.23
N PHE A 318 9.56 -5.02 -17.06
CA PHE A 318 10.34 -4.73 -15.86
C PHE A 318 9.44 -4.26 -14.69
N PRO A 319 9.71 -4.69 -13.44
CA PRO A 319 10.69 -5.70 -13.04
C PRO A 319 10.20 -7.12 -13.38
N ARG A 320 11.05 -7.89 -14.06
CA ARG A 320 10.71 -9.26 -14.43
C ARG A 320 10.64 -10.14 -13.19
N LEU A 321 9.47 -10.68 -12.89
CA LEU A 321 9.30 -11.66 -11.82
C LEU A 321 9.65 -13.07 -12.29
N PRO A 322 10.47 -13.82 -11.53
CA PRO A 322 10.66 -15.25 -11.76
C PRO A 322 9.33 -16.01 -11.61
N LYS A 323 9.15 -17.10 -12.38
CA LYS A 323 7.95 -17.95 -12.31
C LYS A 323 7.65 -18.41 -10.88
N LYS A 324 8.71 -18.80 -10.16
CA LYS A 324 8.62 -19.25 -8.76
C LYS A 324 7.89 -18.24 -7.88
N VAL A 325 8.11 -16.94 -8.07
CA VAL A 325 7.40 -15.90 -7.31
C VAL A 325 5.91 -15.90 -7.66
N MET A 326 5.56 -16.02 -8.94
CA MET A 326 4.16 -16.13 -9.38
C MET A 326 3.49 -17.41 -8.85
N GLU A 327 4.26 -18.47 -8.63
CA GLU A 327 3.78 -19.74 -8.12
C GLU A 327 3.56 -19.76 -6.60
N THR A 328 4.23 -18.88 -5.85
CA THR A 328 4.18 -18.80 -4.38
C THR A 328 3.46 -17.55 -3.85
N PHE A 329 3.13 -16.59 -4.70
CA PHE A 329 2.46 -15.34 -4.33
C PHE A 329 1.25 -15.07 -5.24
N GLN A 330 0.06 -14.99 -4.63
CA GLN A 330 -1.20 -14.77 -5.36
C GLN A 330 -1.93 -13.49 -4.98
N HIS A 331 -1.40 -12.67 -4.08
CA HIS A 331 -2.10 -11.46 -3.61
C HIS A 331 -2.57 -10.62 -4.78
N SER A 332 -1.63 -10.34 -5.67
CA SER A 332 -1.80 -9.49 -6.83
C SER A 332 -2.85 -10.03 -7.84
N THR A 333 -3.30 -11.29 -7.72
CA THR A 333 -4.32 -11.84 -8.64
C THR A 333 -5.73 -11.26 -8.44
N HIS A 334 -6.04 -10.69 -7.26
CA HIS A 334 -7.36 -10.12 -7.00
C HIS A 334 -7.63 -8.86 -7.87
N HIS A 335 -6.58 -8.14 -8.27
CA HIS A 335 -6.62 -7.04 -9.24
C HIS A 335 -7.14 -7.44 -10.63
N TYR A 336 -7.18 -8.74 -10.92
CA TYR A 336 -7.73 -9.25 -12.17
C TYR A 336 -9.19 -9.69 -12.09
N GLY A 337 -9.88 -9.65 -10.95
CA GLY A 337 -11.32 -9.95 -10.97
C GLY A 337 -11.95 -10.37 -9.64
N PRO A 338 -11.55 -11.50 -9.03
CA PRO A 338 -12.07 -11.87 -7.71
C PRO A 338 -11.60 -10.84 -6.68
N LEU A 339 -12.42 -10.54 -5.67
CA LEU A 339 -11.98 -9.69 -4.55
C LEU A 339 -11.00 -10.41 -3.61
N GLU A 340 -10.83 -11.71 -3.80
CA GLU A 340 -9.94 -12.57 -3.03
C GLU A 340 -8.68 -12.90 -3.85
N PRO A 341 -7.54 -13.10 -3.20
CA PRO A 341 -7.35 -13.20 -1.74
C PRO A 341 -7.22 -11.83 -1.04
N TYR A 342 -7.59 -11.79 0.25
CA TYR A 342 -7.48 -10.60 1.09
C TYR A 342 -6.18 -10.55 1.91
N SER A 343 -5.58 -11.71 2.23
CA SER A 343 -4.28 -11.77 2.92
C SER A 343 -3.13 -11.38 1.99
N ILE A 344 -1.89 -11.38 2.49
CA ILE A 344 -0.66 -11.28 1.67
C ILE A 344 -0.54 -12.47 0.68
N ALA A 345 -1.33 -13.53 0.87
CA ALA A 345 -1.52 -14.62 -0.08
C ALA A 345 -0.21 -15.23 -0.59
N HIS A 346 0.73 -15.40 0.33
CA HIS A 346 1.95 -16.14 0.12
C HIS A 346 1.76 -17.58 0.60
N ARG A 347 2.33 -18.51 -0.16
CA ARG A 347 2.41 -19.92 0.18
C ARG A 347 3.87 -20.35 0.09
N LYS A 348 4.39 -20.97 1.14
CA LYS A 348 5.74 -21.53 1.12
C LYS A 348 5.90 -22.47 -0.08
N SER A 349 6.99 -22.30 -0.83
CA SER A 349 7.28 -23.14 -1.99
C SER A 349 7.30 -24.62 -1.59
N MET A 350 6.57 -25.45 -2.35
CA MET A 350 6.54 -26.91 -2.13
C MET A 350 7.77 -27.61 -2.72
N SER A 351 8.62 -26.93 -3.50
CA SER A 351 9.81 -27.53 -4.07
C SER A 351 10.92 -27.64 -3.02
N ALA A 352 11.35 -28.86 -2.71
CA ALA A 352 12.43 -29.16 -1.77
C ALA A 352 13.80 -28.58 -2.18
N GLU A 353 13.94 -28.09 -3.41
CA GLU A 353 15.17 -27.56 -3.98
C GLU A 353 14.98 -26.09 -4.34
N GLY A 354 15.70 -25.20 -3.64
CA GLY A 354 15.61 -23.76 -3.85
C GLY A 354 15.27 -23.04 -2.57
N ASP A 355 16.18 -23.17 -1.62
CA ASP A 355 16.20 -22.45 -0.36
C ASP A 355 16.46 -20.97 -0.63
N ASP A 356 15.39 -20.17 -0.80
CA ASP A 356 15.56 -18.72 -0.87
C ASP A 356 15.92 -18.24 0.53
N SER A 357 17.18 -17.84 0.69
CA SER A 357 17.72 -17.34 1.95
C SER A 357 16.87 -16.23 2.57
N PHE A 358 16.13 -15.47 1.75
CA PHE A 358 15.24 -14.41 2.21
C PHE A 358 13.95 -14.96 2.87
N GLU A 359 13.33 -16.01 2.32
CA GLU A 359 12.14 -16.63 2.90
C GLU A 359 12.39 -17.19 4.31
N ARG A 360 13.63 -17.59 4.63
CA ARG A 360 13.97 -18.09 5.96
C ARG A 360 13.76 -17.07 7.08
N TRP A 361 13.92 -15.78 6.77
CA TRP A 361 13.79 -14.69 7.74
C TRP A 361 12.34 -14.24 7.96
N LEU A 362 11.42 -14.66 7.08
CA LEU A 362 10.01 -14.35 7.23
C LEU A 362 9.36 -15.26 8.28
N PRO A 363 8.53 -14.71 9.19
CA PRO A 363 7.70 -15.51 10.08
C PRO A 363 6.74 -16.43 9.32
N ASP A 364 6.37 -17.56 9.92
CA ASP A 364 5.41 -18.51 9.32
C ASP A 364 4.08 -17.86 8.96
N GLU A 365 3.62 -16.90 9.78
CA GLU A 365 2.37 -16.17 9.56
C GLU A 365 2.39 -15.33 8.27
N VAL A 366 3.58 -14.98 7.77
CA VAL A 366 3.76 -14.30 6.47
C VAL A 366 3.96 -15.34 5.37
N ARG A 367 4.80 -16.37 5.61
CA ARG A 367 5.14 -17.40 4.61
C ARG A 367 3.96 -18.22 4.14
N ASN A 368 3.02 -18.52 5.03
CA ASN A 368 1.80 -19.26 4.75
C ASN A 368 0.56 -18.38 4.94
N SER A 369 0.69 -17.09 4.61
CA SER A 369 -0.36 -16.10 4.81
C SER A 369 -1.68 -16.46 4.15
N ILE A 370 -1.65 -17.27 3.09
CA ILE A 370 -2.85 -17.76 2.39
C ILE A 370 -3.78 -18.62 3.25
N GLU A 371 -3.26 -19.35 4.25
CA GLU A 371 -4.08 -20.21 5.10
C GLU A 371 -5.26 -19.44 5.72
N LEU A 372 -5.04 -18.15 6.00
CA LEU A 372 -6.07 -17.26 6.52
C LEU A 372 -7.24 -17.06 5.53
N ASP A 373 -6.99 -16.92 4.23
CA ASP A 373 -8.06 -16.88 3.22
C ASP A 373 -8.76 -18.24 3.07
N GLU A 374 -8.00 -19.33 3.07
CA GLU A 374 -8.55 -20.68 2.94
C GLU A 374 -9.48 -21.02 4.12
N GLU A 375 -9.12 -20.61 5.34
CA GLU A 375 -9.93 -20.81 6.54
C GLU A 375 -11.13 -19.87 6.63
N LEU A 376 -10.97 -18.59 6.26
CA LEU A 376 -12.03 -17.59 6.44
C LEU A 376 -13.03 -17.50 5.28
N THR A 377 -12.62 -17.78 4.04
CA THR A 377 -13.50 -17.67 2.86
C THR A 377 -13.65 -18.99 2.10
N GLY A 378 -12.84 -20.00 2.42
CA GLY A 378 -12.80 -21.22 1.63
C GLY A 378 -12.03 -21.05 0.31
N PHE A 379 -11.22 -19.99 0.18
CA PHE A 379 -10.38 -19.73 -0.97
C PHE A 379 -9.60 -20.99 -1.39
N LYS A 380 -9.35 -21.13 -2.69
CA LYS A 380 -8.55 -22.23 -3.25
C LYS A 380 -7.36 -21.63 -3.97
N TRP A 381 -6.16 -22.02 -3.55
CA TRP A 381 -4.92 -21.62 -4.23
C TRP A 381 -4.93 -21.97 -5.71
N ASP A 382 -5.27 -23.21 -6.04
CA ASP A 382 -5.35 -23.63 -7.43
C ASP A 382 -6.73 -23.28 -8.03
N ASN A 383 -6.89 -22.02 -8.40
CA ASN A 383 -8.10 -21.47 -9.01
C ASN A 383 -7.89 -21.07 -10.48
N PRO A 384 -8.97 -20.82 -11.25
CA PRO A 384 -8.85 -20.45 -12.66
C PRO A 384 -8.05 -19.17 -12.93
N THR A 385 -8.09 -18.19 -12.03
CA THR A 385 -7.32 -16.94 -12.16
C THR A 385 -5.84 -17.23 -12.04
N TYR A 386 -5.42 -17.99 -11.03
CA TYR A 386 -4.03 -18.42 -10.85
C TYR A 386 -3.48 -19.16 -12.08
N ARG A 387 -4.19 -20.19 -12.55
CA ARG A 387 -3.77 -20.97 -13.73
C ARG A 387 -3.62 -20.09 -14.97
N ARG A 388 -4.54 -19.12 -15.15
CA ARG A 388 -4.48 -18.14 -16.24
C ARG A 388 -3.27 -17.21 -16.11
N THR A 389 -2.98 -16.72 -14.91
CA THR A 389 -1.81 -15.88 -14.63
C THR A 389 -0.52 -16.62 -15.00
N LEU A 390 -0.38 -17.90 -14.62
CA LEU A 390 0.77 -18.72 -15.00
C LEU A 390 0.84 -18.93 -16.52
N THR A 391 -0.30 -19.17 -17.18
CA THR A 391 -0.35 -19.33 -18.64
C THR A 391 0.10 -18.06 -19.37
N LEU A 392 -0.30 -16.87 -18.88
CA LEU A 392 0.17 -15.59 -19.42
C LEU A 392 1.67 -15.40 -19.17
N TRP A 393 2.16 -15.77 -17.99
CA TRP A 393 3.58 -15.72 -17.69
C TRP A 393 4.38 -16.59 -18.67
N ASP A 394 3.98 -17.85 -18.88
CA ASP A 394 4.64 -18.78 -19.79
C ASP A 394 4.63 -18.27 -21.24
N LYS A 395 3.59 -17.55 -21.65
CA LYS A 395 3.46 -17.00 -23.00
C LYS A 395 4.36 -15.79 -23.26
N TYR A 396 4.53 -14.89 -22.28
CA TYR A 396 5.13 -13.57 -22.50
C TYR A 396 6.49 -13.35 -21.84
N GLN A 397 6.92 -14.26 -20.95
CA GLN A 397 8.23 -14.18 -20.31
C GLN A 397 9.33 -14.94 -21.07
N ALA A 398 8.96 -15.81 -22.02
CA ALA A 398 9.87 -16.67 -22.78
C ALA A 398 10.95 -15.91 -23.55
#